data_AF-A0A839EFV9-F1
#
_entry.id   AF-A0A839EFV9-F1
#
_cell.length_a   1.000
_cell.length_b   1.000
_cell.length_c   1.000
_cell.angle_alpha   90.00
_cell.angle_beta   90.00
_cell.angle_gamma   90.00
#
_symmetry.space_group_name_H-M   'P 1'
#
loop_
_entity.id
_entity.type
_entity.pdbx_description
1 polymer ?
#
loop_
_entity_poly.entity_id
_entity_poly.type
_entity_poly.pdbx_seq_one_letter_code
_entity_poly.pdbx_strand_id
1 'polypeptide(L)'
;MDHDHYPDDYIRGILSSVKTIAMVGASANEVRPSFFVMKYLIDKGYRVIPVNPGQAGKAILGQTVYARLADIPETIDMVDVFRASDAVPAIVDEVLALKPLPKVIWTQLTVRHDEAARKAEAAGIQVVMNRCPKIEYARLCGEIGWSGVNSRILSAKKPQMRQGFQSFGLRSPK
;
A
#
# COMPACT_ATOMS: atom_id res chain seq x y z
N MET A 1 4.20 -11.90 13.28
CA MET A 1 2.72 -12.07 13.30
C MET A 1 2.35 -13.31 12.46
N ASP A 2 1.16 -13.93 12.57
CA ASP A 2 0.81 -15.09 11.70
C ASP A 2 0.29 -14.67 10.30
N HIS A 3 -0.03 -13.38 10.14
CA HIS A 3 -0.42 -12.72 8.90
C HIS A 3 -1.72 -13.25 8.24
N ASP A 4 -2.51 -14.07 8.93
CA ASP A 4 -3.80 -14.54 8.44
C ASP A 4 -4.92 -13.54 8.74
N HIS A 5 -4.83 -12.89 9.90
CA HIS A 5 -5.77 -11.87 10.35
C HIS A 5 -5.04 -10.62 10.83
N TYR A 6 -5.60 -9.44 10.51
CA TYR A 6 -5.11 -8.15 10.99
C TYR A 6 -6.25 -7.41 11.69
N PRO A 7 -6.05 -6.93 12.92
CA PRO A 7 -7.02 -6.04 13.56
C PRO A 7 -7.25 -4.79 12.70
N ASP A 8 -8.50 -4.32 12.64
CA ASP A 8 -8.85 -3.13 11.85
C ASP A 8 -8.04 -1.89 12.27
N ASP A 9 -7.75 -1.76 13.56
CA ASP A 9 -6.97 -0.64 14.09
C ASP A 9 -5.49 -0.71 13.66
N TYR A 10 -4.94 -1.90 13.47
CA TYR A 10 -3.58 -2.06 12.94
C TYR A 10 -3.49 -1.56 11.49
N ILE A 11 -4.40 -2.03 10.63
CA ILE A 11 -4.45 -1.61 9.23
C ILE A 11 -4.77 -0.11 9.12
N ARG A 12 -5.73 0.38 9.91
CA ARG A 12 -6.08 1.81 9.93
C ARG A 12 -4.90 2.66 10.41
N GLY A 13 -4.17 2.22 11.42
CA GLY A 13 -2.98 2.91 11.93
C GLY A 13 -1.89 3.03 10.87
N ILE A 14 -1.61 1.95 10.14
CA ILE A 14 -0.67 1.96 9.01
C ILE A 14 -1.14 2.96 7.95
N LEU A 15 -2.36 2.78 7.43
CA LEU A 15 -2.85 3.61 6.33
C LEU A 15 -3.00 5.10 6.71
N SER A 16 -3.22 5.41 7.99
CA SER A 16 -3.31 6.80 8.47
C SER A 16 -1.94 7.47 8.71
N SER A 17 -0.89 6.68 8.94
CA SER A 17 0.46 7.19 9.23
C SER A 17 1.35 7.31 7.99
N VAL A 18 1.12 6.47 6.98
CA VAL A 18 1.83 6.46 5.70
C VAL A 18 1.43 7.66 4.85
N LYS A 19 2.42 8.34 4.25
CA LYS A 19 2.20 9.43 3.27
C LYS A 19 2.77 9.07 1.90
N THR A 20 3.97 8.50 1.87
CA THR A 20 4.68 8.13 0.64
C THR A 20 4.73 6.62 0.45
N ILE A 21 4.25 6.16 -0.71
CA ILE A 21 4.13 4.75 -1.07
C ILE A 21 4.97 4.47 -2.31
N ALA A 22 5.99 3.62 -2.19
CA ALA A 22 6.70 3.08 -3.35
C ALA A 22 5.99 1.82 -3.84
N MET A 23 5.47 1.84 -5.07
CA MET A 23 4.72 0.71 -5.65
C MET A 23 5.61 -0.12 -6.58
N VAL A 24 6.09 -1.25 -6.08
CA VAL A 24 6.96 -2.19 -6.82
C VAL A 24 6.13 -3.07 -7.73
N GLY A 25 6.44 -3.06 -9.03
CA GLY A 25 5.65 -3.75 -10.06
C GLY A 25 4.50 -2.92 -10.62
N ALA A 26 4.59 -1.59 -10.52
CA ALA A 26 3.65 -0.67 -11.14
C ALA A 26 3.60 -0.87 -12.67
N SER A 27 2.41 -0.83 -13.26
CA SER A 27 2.19 -1.01 -14.70
C SER A 27 1.38 0.15 -15.26
N ALA A 28 1.72 0.59 -16.48
CA ALA A 28 0.93 1.56 -17.24
C ALA A 28 -0.32 0.94 -17.89
N ASN A 29 -0.45 -0.38 -17.86
CA ASN A 29 -1.60 -1.07 -18.44
C ASN A 29 -2.81 -0.93 -17.51
N GLU A 30 -3.84 -0.24 -18.00
CA GLU A 30 -5.04 0.09 -17.23
C GLU A 30 -5.82 -1.12 -16.73
N VAL A 31 -5.68 -2.30 -17.36
CA VAL A 31 -6.37 -3.52 -16.88
C VAL A 31 -5.63 -4.19 -15.72
N ARG A 32 -4.42 -3.75 -15.37
CA ARG A 32 -3.64 -4.36 -14.29
C ARG A 32 -4.07 -3.82 -12.93
N PRO A 33 -4.16 -4.67 -11.89
CA PRO A 33 -4.49 -4.24 -10.53
C PRO A 33 -3.63 -3.10 -10.00
N SER A 34 -2.32 -3.10 -10.30
CA SER A 34 -1.40 -2.04 -9.86
C SER A 34 -1.80 -0.66 -10.38
N PHE A 35 -2.34 -0.56 -11.60
CA PHE A 35 -2.81 0.72 -12.16
C PHE A 35 -4.02 1.25 -11.36
N PHE A 36 -5.03 0.41 -11.12
CA PHE A 36 -6.23 0.82 -10.37
C PHE A 36 -5.93 1.18 -8.91
N VAL A 37 -5.06 0.41 -8.26
CA VAL A 37 -4.66 0.68 -6.86
C VAL A 37 -3.85 1.97 -6.80
N MET A 38 -2.91 2.19 -7.71
CA MET A 38 -2.14 3.43 -7.78
C MET A 38 -3.04 4.64 -7.98
N LYS A 39 -3.96 4.59 -8.97
CA LYS A 39 -4.92 5.66 -9.22
C LYS A 39 -5.74 5.97 -7.96
N TYR A 40 -6.29 4.94 -7.32
CA TYR A 40 -7.09 5.10 -6.11
C TYR A 40 -6.31 5.75 -4.97
N LEU A 41 -5.07 5.31 -4.73
CA LEU A 41 -4.24 5.86 -3.65
C LEU A 41 -3.84 7.33 -3.94
N ILE A 42 -3.56 7.68 -5.19
CA ILE A 42 -3.33 9.08 -5.60
C ILE A 42 -4.60 9.91 -5.38
N ASP A 43 -5.77 9.42 -5.77
CA ASP A 43 -7.06 10.09 -5.54
C ASP A 43 -7.37 10.22 -4.04
N LYS A 44 -6.85 9.31 -3.21
CA LYS A 44 -6.80 9.38 -1.74
C LYS A 44 -5.60 10.18 -1.22
N GLY A 45 -4.96 11.00 -2.04
CA GLY A 45 -3.95 11.98 -1.62
C GLY A 45 -2.66 11.39 -1.06
N TYR A 46 -2.37 10.11 -1.31
CA TYR A 46 -1.06 9.55 -1.02
C TYR A 46 -0.06 9.99 -2.10
N ARG A 47 1.20 10.20 -1.72
CA ARG A 47 2.31 10.33 -2.67
C ARG A 47 2.68 8.92 -3.14
N VAL A 48 2.26 8.52 -4.34
CA VAL A 48 2.58 7.19 -4.89
C VAL A 48 3.69 7.29 -5.93
N ILE A 49 4.75 6.51 -5.74
CA ILE A 49 5.95 6.49 -6.57
C ILE A 49 6.05 5.11 -7.24
N PRO A 50 5.84 5.00 -8.56
CA PRO A 50 5.90 3.72 -9.25
C PRO A 50 7.34 3.23 -9.44
N VAL A 51 7.57 1.93 -9.18
CA VAL A 51 8.86 1.27 -9.38
C VAL A 51 8.71 0.12 -10.36
N ASN A 52 9.38 0.24 -11.51
CA ASN A 52 9.41 -0.78 -12.55
C ASN A 52 10.63 -0.55 -13.47
N PRO A 53 11.65 -1.44 -13.43
CA PRO A 53 12.82 -1.35 -14.31
C PRO A 53 12.49 -1.24 -15.80
N GLY A 54 11.46 -1.95 -16.27
CA GLY A 54 11.07 -1.96 -17.69
C GLY A 54 10.36 -0.70 -18.16
N GLN A 55 10.01 0.21 -17.26
CA GLN A 55 9.34 1.47 -17.57
C GLN A 55 10.05 2.69 -16.96
N ALA A 56 11.29 2.51 -16.47
CA ALA A 56 12.06 3.57 -15.82
C ALA A 56 12.18 4.82 -16.73
N GLY A 57 12.04 6.00 -16.12
CA GLY A 57 12.07 7.30 -16.81
C GLY A 57 10.76 7.71 -17.50
N LYS A 58 9.77 6.82 -17.58
CA LYS A 58 8.43 7.16 -18.09
C LYS A 58 7.53 7.66 -16.95
N ALA A 59 6.31 8.05 -17.30
CA ALA A 59 5.29 8.44 -16.35
C ALA A 59 4.11 7.45 -16.34
N ILE A 60 3.60 7.15 -15.15
CA ILE A 60 2.31 6.44 -14.95
C ILE A 60 1.45 7.34 -14.09
N LEU A 61 0.26 7.72 -14.56
CA LEU A 61 -0.66 8.61 -13.84
C LEU A 61 0.01 9.93 -13.37
N GLY A 62 0.87 10.49 -14.23
CA GLY A 62 1.64 11.70 -13.93
C GLY A 62 2.80 11.52 -12.95
N GLN A 63 3.10 10.29 -12.51
CA GLN A 63 4.19 9.98 -11.58
C GLN A 63 5.39 9.38 -12.32
N THR A 64 6.59 9.90 -12.07
CA THR A 64 7.84 9.37 -12.63
C THR A 64 8.10 7.95 -12.13
N VAL A 65 8.44 7.06 -13.06
CA VAL A 65 8.79 5.66 -12.77
C VAL A 65 10.29 5.52 -12.53
N TYR A 66 10.63 4.91 -11.41
CA TYR A 66 12.01 4.57 -11.06
C TYR A 66 12.31 3.10 -11.35
N ALA A 67 13.57 2.78 -11.62
CA ALA A 67 13.97 1.39 -11.84
C ALA A 67 14.05 0.62 -10.52
N ARG A 68 14.60 1.26 -9.48
CA ARG A 68 14.87 0.66 -8.16
C ARG A 68 14.33 1.54 -7.05
N LEU A 69 14.12 0.95 -5.88
CA LEU A 69 13.73 1.69 -4.67
C LEU A 69 14.80 2.71 -4.27
N ALA A 70 16.07 2.35 -4.44
CA ALA A 70 17.20 3.22 -4.12
C ALA A 70 17.33 4.46 -5.02
N ASP A 71 16.65 4.48 -6.17
CA ASP A 71 16.69 5.63 -7.10
C ASP A 71 15.67 6.72 -6.71
N ILE A 72 14.80 6.45 -5.74
CA ILE A 72 13.75 7.38 -5.31
C ILE A 72 14.37 8.50 -4.46
N PRO A 73 14.23 9.78 -4.83
CA PRO A 73 14.86 10.91 -4.14
C PRO A 73 14.09 11.38 -2.88
N GLU A 74 13.01 10.69 -2.52
CA GLU A 74 12.10 11.05 -1.43
C GLU A 74 12.07 9.94 -0.36
N THR A 75 11.69 10.29 0.86
CA THR A 75 11.51 9.29 1.93
C THR A 75 10.29 8.42 1.64
N ILE A 76 10.47 7.11 1.74
CA ILE A 76 9.42 6.10 1.54
C ILE A 76 8.89 5.66 2.90
N ASP A 77 7.58 5.79 3.14
CA ASP A 77 6.95 5.28 4.36
C ASP A 77 6.55 3.81 4.20
N MET A 78 6.01 3.45 3.03
CA MET A 78 5.50 2.11 2.73
C MET A 78 5.97 1.62 1.36
N VAL A 79 6.35 0.34 1.29
CA VAL A 79 6.64 -0.36 0.03
C VAL A 79 5.49 -1.33 -0.27
N ASP A 80 4.77 -1.08 -1.36
CA ASP A 80 3.63 -1.86 -1.83
C ASP A 80 4.03 -2.77 -2.99
N VAL A 81 3.90 -4.09 -2.83
CA VAL A 81 4.51 -5.10 -3.69
C VAL A 81 3.46 -5.82 -4.55
N PHE A 82 3.53 -5.60 -5.86
CA PHE A 82 2.76 -6.27 -6.92
C PHE A 82 3.57 -7.34 -7.69
N ARG A 83 4.72 -7.76 -7.15
CA ARG A 83 5.52 -8.85 -7.70
C ARG A 83 5.11 -10.18 -7.07
N ALA A 84 5.43 -11.28 -7.74
CA ALA A 84 5.16 -12.62 -7.24
C ALA A 84 5.91 -12.90 -5.93
N SER A 85 5.41 -13.87 -5.14
CA SER A 85 5.93 -14.20 -3.81
C SER A 85 7.42 -14.54 -3.79
N ASP A 86 7.92 -15.14 -4.88
CA ASP A 86 9.34 -15.49 -5.09
C ASP A 86 10.27 -14.28 -5.15
N ALA A 87 9.75 -13.12 -5.57
CA ALA A 87 10.51 -11.87 -5.62
C ALA A 87 10.55 -11.14 -4.27
N VAL A 88 9.67 -11.49 -3.31
CA VAL A 88 9.54 -10.79 -2.04
C VAL A 88 10.84 -10.80 -1.22
N PRO A 89 11.61 -11.90 -1.10
CA PRO A 89 12.87 -11.89 -0.35
C PRO A 89 13.87 -10.84 -0.85
N ALA A 90 14.07 -10.76 -2.17
CA ALA A 90 14.97 -9.79 -2.78
C ALA A 90 14.49 -8.34 -2.58
N ILE A 91 13.18 -8.11 -2.63
CA ILE A 91 12.59 -6.80 -2.35
C ILE A 91 12.79 -6.42 -0.89
N VAL A 92 12.59 -7.35 0.06
CA VAL A 92 12.86 -7.10 1.48
C VAL A 92 14.33 -6.72 1.69
N ASP A 93 15.26 -7.39 1.03
CA ASP A 93 16.68 -7.04 1.10
C ASP A 93 16.98 -5.65 0.56
N GLU A 94 16.35 -5.27 -0.55
CA GLU A 94 16.45 -3.92 -1.10
C GLU A 94 15.88 -2.88 -0.12
N VAL A 95 14.74 -3.16 0.51
CA VAL A 95 14.12 -2.29 1.52
C VAL A 95 15.03 -2.10 2.73
N LEU A 96 15.64 -3.17 3.23
CA LEU A 96 16.56 -3.12 4.38
C LEU A 96 17.84 -2.34 4.09
N ALA A 97 18.21 -2.16 2.82
CA ALA A 97 19.35 -1.34 2.41
C ALA A 97 19.04 0.16 2.33
N LEU A 98 17.75 0.56 2.35
CA LEU A 98 17.34 1.96 2.23
C LEU A 98 17.64 2.76 3.49
N LYS A 99 17.93 4.05 3.29
CA LYS A 99 18.12 5.03 4.35
C LYS A 99 17.38 6.31 3.98
N PRO A 100 16.35 6.73 4.74
CA PRO A 100 15.79 6.07 5.93
C PRO A 100 15.07 4.75 5.62
N LEU A 101 14.96 3.90 6.65
CA LEU A 101 14.25 2.62 6.55
C LEU A 101 12.73 2.87 6.44
N PRO A 102 12.03 2.27 5.46
CA PRO A 102 10.58 2.32 5.40
C PRO A 102 9.92 1.68 6.62
N LYS A 103 8.78 2.22 7.04
CA LYS A 103 8.06 1.74 8.22
C LYS A 103 7.24 0.49 7.93
N VAL A 104 6.83 0.31 6.67
CA VAL A 104 5.85 -0.70 6.28
C VAL A 104 6.27 -1.41 4.99
N ILE A 105 6.16 -2.74 4.97
CA ILE A 105 6.10 -3.53 3.75
C ILE A 105 4.70 -4.12 3.62
N TRP A 106 4.09 -3.90 2.46
CA TRP A 106 2.74 -4.33 2.14
C TRP A 106 2.78 -5.21 0.89
N THR A 107 2.39 -6.48 1.00
CA THR A 107 2.28 -7.38 -0.16
C THR A 107 0.82 -7.58 -0.57
N GLN A 108 0.58 -7.48 -1.87
CA GLN A 108 -0.76 -7.52 -2.46
C GLN A 108 -1.42 -8.90 -2.31
N LEU A 109 -2.67 -8.98 -2.73
CA LEU A 109 -3.43 -10.24 -2.78
C LEU A 109 -2.63 -11.33 -3.47
N THR A 110 -2.67 -12.54 -2.92
CA THR A 110 -1.94 -13.75 -3.38
C THR A 110 -0.41 -13.67 -3.26
N VAL A 111 0.14 -12.58 -2.75
CA VAL A 111 1.58 -12.43 -2.49
C VAL A 111 1.85 -12.63 -1.00
N ARG A 112 2.52 -13.73 -0.64
CA ARG A 112 2.87 -14.09 0.74
C ARG A 112 4.23 -14.78 0.80
N HIS A 113 5.07 -14.36 1.74
CA HIS A 113 6.35 -15.02 2.01
C HIS A 113 6.75 -14.85 3.49
N ASP A 114 6.45 -15.85 4.32
CA ASP A 114 6.56 -15.74 5.78
C ASP A 114 7.99 -15.52 6.29
N GLU A 115 9.00 -16.13 5.67
CA GLU A 115 10.39 -15.92 6.10
C GLU A 115 10.89 -14.49 5.85
N ALA A 116 10.60 -13.94 4.67
CA ALA A 116 10.89 -12.55 4.33
C ALA A 116 10.12 -11.57 5.23
N ALA A 117 8.86 -11.88 5.58
CA ALA A 117 8.10 -11.12 6.56
C ALA A 117 8.80 -11.10 7.93
N ARG A 118 9.20 -12.26 8.47
CA ARG A 118 9.96 -12.33 9.74
C ARG A 118 11.26 -11.54 9.70
N LYS A 119 11.97 -11.58 8.56
CA LYS A 119 13.20 -10.80 8.35
C LYS A 119 12.93 -9.29 8.43
N ALA A 120 11.87 -8.81 7.79
CA ALA A 120 11.47 -7.41 7.86
C ALA A 120 10.99 -6.99 9.26
N GLU A 121 10.18 -7.84 9.92
CA GLU A 121 9.71 -7.62 11.29
C GLU A 121 10.88 -7.52 12.28
N ALA A 122 11.92 -8.37 12.14
CA ALA A 122 13.12 -8.33 12.97
C ALA A 122 13.92 -7.01 12.83
N ALA A 123 13.77 -6.31 11.70
CA ALA A 123 14.35 -4.98 11.48
C ALA A 123 13.44 -3.83 11.96
N GLY A 124 12.29 -4.14 12.58
CA GLY A 124 11.35 -3.15 13.08
C GLY A 124 10.34 -2.63 12.05
N ILE A 125 10.23 -3.28 10.89
CA ILE A 125 9.28 -2.92 9.84
C ILE A 125 7.93 -3.60 10.11
N GLN A 126 6.84 -2.87 10.02
CA GLN A 126 5.49 -3.44 10.05
C GLN A 126 5.19 -4.18 8.74
N VAL A 127 4.69 -5.40 8.81
CA VAL A 127 4.37 -6.19 7.62
C VAL A 127 2.87 -6.43 7.51
N VAL A 128 2.33 -6.25 6.31
CA VAL A 128 0.98 -6.68 5.91
C VAL A 128 1.11 -7.53 4.65
N MET A 129 0.57 -8.74 4.70
CA MET A 129 0.57 -9.67 3.56
C MET A 129 -0.82 -10.04 3.11
N ASN A 130 -0.95 -10.36 1.82
CA ASN A 130 -2.18 -10.83 1.20
C ASN A 130 -3.37 -9.89 1.48
N ARG A 131 -3.15 -8.58 1.33
CA ARG A 131 -4.17 -7.54 1.45
C ARG A 131 -3.98 -6.50 0.37
N CYS A 132 -5.05 -5.83 -0.04
CA CYS A 132 -4.97 -4.70 -0.96
C CYS A 132 -5.27 -3.41 -0.21
N PRO A 133 -4.37 -2.39 -0.21
CA PRO A 133 -4.56 -1.14 0.52
C PRO A 133 -5.79 -0.37 0.00
N LYS A 134 -6.11 -0.47 -1.29
CA LYS A 134 -7.37 0.07 -1.85
C LYS A 134 -8.61 -0.57 -1.21
N ILE A 135 -8.64 -1.91 -1.14
CA ILE A 135 -9.78 -2.64 -0.58
C ILE A 135 -9.90 -2.36 0.92
N GLU A 136 -8.78 -2.43 1.66
CA GLU A 136 -8.77 -2.15 3.10
C GLU A 136 -9.17 -0.71 3.40
N TYR A 137 -8.67 0.27 2.64
CA TYR A 137 -9.07 1.66 2.80
C TYR A 137 -10.58 1.82 2.58
N ALA A 138 -11.09 1.34 1.44
CA ALA A 138 -12.51 1.44 1.10
C ALA A 138 -13.41 0.73 2.13
N ARG A 139 -12.94 -0.39 2.69
CA ARG A 139 -13.61 -1.14 3.76
C ARG A 139 -13.67 -0.32 5.06
N LEU A 140 -12.53 0.23 5.47
CA LEU A 140 -12.38 0.95 6.73
C LEU A 140 -13.03 2.34 6.75
N CYS A 141 -13.07 3.04 5.60
CA CYS A 141 -13.81 4.30 5.49
C CYS A 141 -15.31 4.09 5.23
N GLY A 142 -15.72 2.90 4.77
CA GLY A 142 -17.09 2.49 4.51
C GLY A 142 -17.56 2.64 3.06
N GLU A 143 -16.72 3.16 2.16
CA GLU A 143 -17.05 3.37 0.74
C GLU A 143 -17.31 2.07 -0.01
N ILE A 144 -16.67 0.96 0.39
CA ILE A 144 -16.86 -0.33 -0.29
C ILE A 144 -18.33 -0.79 -0.24
N GLY A 145 -19.09 -0.32 0.77
CA GLY A 145 -20.52 -0.59 0.91
C GLY A 145 -21.38 0.04 -0.19
N TRP A 146 -20.92 1.10 -0.85
CA TRP A 146 -21.64 1.69 -1.99
C TRP A 146 -21.69 0.76 -3.19
N SER A 147 -20.71 -0.15 -3.32
CA SER A 147 -20.72 -1.21 -4.32
C SER A 147 -21.50 -2.46 -3.86
N GLY A 148 -22.23 -2.40 -2.74
CA GLY A 148 -22.98 -3.53 -2.17
C GLY A 148 -22.10 -4.55 -1.42
N VAL A 149 -20.82 -4.26 -1.18
CA VAL A 149 -19.91 -5.16 -0.48
C VAL A 149 -19.99 -4.93 1.03
N ASN A 150 -20.12 -6.00 1.81
CA ASN A 150 -20.13 -5.90 3.27
C ASN A 150 -18.76 -5.44 3.80
N SER A 151 -18.71 -4.24 4.39
CA SER A 151 -17.49 -3.66 4.97
C SER A 151 -17.05 -4.34 6.26
N ARG A 152 -17.96 -5.06 6.94
CA ARG A 152 -17.80 -5.57 8.31
C ARG A 152 -17.48 -4.49 9.35
N ILE A 153 -17.71 -3.22 9.02
CA ILE A 153 -17.53 -2.07 9.91
C ILE A 153 -18.90 -1.55 10.34
N LEU A 154 -19.18 -1.61 11.64
CA LEU A 154 -20.34 -0.97 12.25
C LEU A 154 -19.86 0.22 13.09
N SER A 155 -20.44 1.40 12.87
CA SER A 155 -20.08 2.57 13.66
C SER A 155 -21.16 3.65 13.62
N ALA A 156 -21.51 4.19 14.80
CA ALA A 156 -22.42 5.32 14.95
C ALA A 156 -21.76 6.69 14.71
N LYS A 157 -20.42 6.74 14.52
CA LYS A 157 -19.71 8.00 14.26
C LYS A 157 -19.95 8.48 12.83
N LYS A 158 -20.05 9.79 12.65
CA LYS A 158 -20.12 10.43 11.32
C LYS A 158 -18.86 10.07 10.49
N PRO A 159 -18.99 9.73 9.20
CA PRO A 159 -17.85 9.54 8.32
C PRO A 159 -17.00 10.82 8.22
N GLN A 160 -15.68 10.65 8.06
CA GLN A 160 -14.79 11.77 7.78
C GLN A 160 -14.83 12.07 6.28
N MET A 161 -15.30 13.25 5.91
CA MET A 161 -15.35 13.68 4.52
C MET A 161 -13.96 14.12 4.06
N ARG A 162 -13.62 13.76 2.82
CA ARG A 162 -12.48 14.30 2.08
C ARG A 162 -12.97 15.25 1.00
N GLN A 163 -12.05 16.05 0.46
CA GLN A 163 -12.34 16.83 -0.73
C GLN A 163 -12.69 15.90 -1.91
N GLY A 164 -13.59 16.38 -2.77
CA GLY A 164 -14.13 15.61 -3.89
C GLY A 164 -15.56 15.15 -3.67
N PHE A 165 -16.17 14.61 -4.73
CA PHE A 165 -17.52 14.07 -4.70
C PHE A 165 -17.51 12.68 -4.06
N GLN A 166 -18.36 12.47 -3.04
CA GLN A 166 -18.52 11.18 -2.37
C GLN A 166 -17.16 10.52 -2.02
N SER A 167 -16.32 11.23 -1.28
CA SER A 167 -15.01 10.71 -0.84
C SER A 167 -14.93 10.75 0.68
N PHE A 168 -14.87 9.57 1.30
CA PHE A 168 -14.61 9.38 2.72
C PHE A 168 -13.12 9.11 2.97
N GLY A 169 -12.67 9.55 4.14
CA GLY A 169 -11.35 9.28 4.70
C GLY A 169 -11.42 8.23 5.80
N LEU A 170 -10.25 7.72 6.17
CA LEU A 170 -10.11 6.89 7.37
C LEU A 170 -10.45 7.71 8.60
N ARG A 171 -11.26 7.13 9.49
CA ARG A 171 -11.60 7.76 10.78
C ARG A 171 -10.35 7.76 11.66
N SER A 172 -10.14 8.79 12.47
CA SER A 172 -9.04 8.79 13.44
C SER A 172 -9.12 7.55 14.36
N PRO A 173 -7.99 6.85 14.59
CA PRO A 173 -7.92 5.84 15.64
C PRO A 173 -8.26 6.46 17.01
N LYS A 174 -8.82 5.65 17.91
CA LYS A 174 -9.06 6.07 19.30
C LYS A 174 -7.74 6.24 20.05
#